data_AF-A0A290Q7M6-F1
#
_entry.id   AF-A0A290Q7M6-F1
#
_cell.length_a   1.000
_cell.length_b   1.000
_cell.length_c   1.000
_cell.angle_alpha   90.00
_cell.angle_beta   90.00
_cell.angle_gamma   90.00
#
_symmetry.space_group_name_H-M   'P 1'
#
loop_
_entity.id
_entity.type
_entity.pdbx_description
1 polymer ?
#
loop_
_entity_poly.entity_id
_entity_poly.type
_entity_poly.pdbx_seq_one_letter_code
_entity_poly.pdbx_strand_id
1 'polypeptide(L)'
;MKRPVVPHAVLNLRHLVVLVRIHWKAPACRPVTPQRNSFINHQSSGVVFTSSLASMGARTILGPKHAMPSPETLPAEGVFSRRSTRQTGFVFDTFAPDSAYIRENAAVLFPPLPELRRIVLRGDFLAHPDAHGRESGLPSLAVFIDEKIVATLSDPRPGPWEIVFDVPSENAAQGFIVRFALRGVTFTNTLAWLARVFSSWPLAASLQRFRLQNKNRQLRVSRVEADGELVYDFGNRHSPYSPAFARKHARLGLNIVGFLSADLGIGESARCMVRAADAAQLPAAAVPLKLPCKARMGDNSFSPFLQEKNPHGVNVFHLDAPASADIDTHHGKNFRAGKYNIGYWAWELPEFPDAWIPYFDFLHEIWCPSDFVRSAIADKSPLPVVTMPHAISFRRPVESTSQLRARLCLPADKFLFLFLYDLHSYSERKNPRAVLAAFRASGLAAQGASLVIKVHGTAGNEADLLALQSAVADLPGTVLLTDSFSRADITALEAACDCFVSLHRAEGFGLAVAECMYLGKPVIATDWSATAEYLNESNGCPVRAQLVTLDRNHGPYSKGQTWADPDIAHAADWMRRLHADRALCERLGTAARATIEEKFSAEAIGARYRRRLEAIASW
;
A
#
# COMPACT_ATOMS: atom_id res chain seq x y z
N MET A 1 5.08 14.14 -79.56
CA MET A 1 4.14 15.23 -79.87
C MET A 1 2.70 14.71 -79.87
N LYS A 2 1.78 15.51 -79.31
CA LYS A 2 0.29 15.45 -79.38
C LYS A 2 -0.47 14.39 -78.55
N ARG A 3 -1.44 14.91 -77.78
CA ARG A 3 -2.51 14.27 -76.97
C ARG A 3 -3.56 13.56 -77.85
N PRO A 4 -4.44 12.72 -77.26
CA PRO A 4 -5.83 13.16 -76.92
C PRO A 4 -6.36 12.59 -75.56
N VAL A 5 -7.10 13.35 -74.72
CA VAL A 5 -8.58 13.42 -74.47
C VAL A 5 -9.27 12.05 -74.24
N VAL A 6 -9.98 11.78 -73.12
CA VAL A 6 -11.47 11.80 -72.86
C VAL A 6 -11.71 10.97 -71.53
N PRO A 7 -12.82 10.97 -70.73
CA PRO A 7 -13.79 11.98 -70.26
C PRO A 7 -13.96 12.02 -68.70
N HIS A 8 -14.71 13.02 -68.20
CA HIS A 8 -15.34 13.02 -66.87
C HIS A 8 -16.55 12.06 -66.81
N ALA A 9 -16.66 11.26 -65.74
CA ALA A 9 -17.88 10.55 -65.37
C ALA A 9 -18.25 10.87 -63.91
N VAL A 10 -19.43 11.45 -63.73
CA VAL A 10 -20.14 11.63 -62.45
C VAL A 10 -20.87 10.32 -62.17
N LEU A 11 -20.67 9.70 -61.00
CA LEU A 11 -21.53 8.61 -60.53
C LEU A 11 -22.15 8.92 -59.17
N ASN A 12 -23.45 8.71 -59.13
CA ASN A 12 -24.42 9.13 -58.15
C ASN A 12 -24.59 8.04 -57.07
N LEU A 13 -24.60 8.42 -55.79
CA LEU A 13 -24.72 7.54 -54.61
C LEU A 13 -26.19 7.13 -54.38
N ARG A 14 -26.63 6.05 -55.03
CA ARG A 14 -27.85 5.32 -54.66
C ARG A 14 -27.68 3.86 -55.06
N HIS A 15 -26.98 3.05 -54.26
CA HIS A 15 -27.10 1.57 -54.20
C HIS A 15 -26.04 1.04 -53.23
N LEU A 16 -26.30 1.10 -51.92
CA LEU A 16 -25.65 0.21 -50.95
C LEU A 16 -26.49 0.07 -49.67
N VAL A 17 -27.74 -0.34 -49.84
CA VAL A 17 -28.57 -0.88 -48.77
C VAL A 17 -29.25 -2.10 -49.38
N VAL A 18 -28.88 -3.29 -48.90
CA VAL A 18 -29.62 -4.57 -48.88
C VAL A 18 -28.57 -5.68 -48.76
N LEU A 19 -28.43 -6.26 -47.57
CA LEU A 19 -28.13 -7.68 -47.34
C LEU A 19 -28.20 -7.98 -45.84
N VAL A 20 -29.36 -8.45 -45.41
CA VAL A 20 -29.62 -9.09 -44.10
C VAL A 20 -30.44 -10.35 -44.38
N ARG A 21 -30.17 -11.40 -43.58
CA ARG A 21 -30.90 -12.67 -43.32
C ARG A 21 -30.58 -13.91 -44.18
N ILE A 22 -29.92 -14.89 -43.53
CA ILE A 22 -30.20 -16.34 -43.60
C ILE A 22 -29.86 -16.94 -42.21
N HIS A 23 -30.85 -17.17 -41.31
CA HIS A 23 -31.52 -18.43 -40.93
C HIS A 23 -30.66 -19.51 -40.22
N TRP A 24 -30.98 -19.78 -38.93
CA TRP A 24 -30.50 -20.91 -38.13
C TRP A 24 -31.73 -21.70 -37.61
N LYS A 25 -31.74 -23.03 -37.76
CA LYS A 25 -32.72 -23.97 -37.17
C LYS A 25 -32.11 -24.70 -35.97
N ALA A 26 -32.89 -24.86 -34.90
CA ALA A 26 -32.59 -25.65 -33.70
C ALA A 26 -33.25 -27.04 -33.76
N PRO A 27 -32.83 -28.00 -32.90
CA PRO A 27 -33.79 -28.96 -32.35
C PRO A 27 -33.64 -29.27 -30.83
N ALA A 28 -34.81 -29.23 -30.17
CA ALA A 28 -35.39 -30.05 -29.09
C ALA A 28 -34.58 -30.58 -27.87
N CYS A 29 -35.12 -30.28 -26.68
CA CYS A 29 -34.82 -30.89 -25.37
C CYS A 29 -35.61 -32.20 -25.11
N ARG A 30 -35.10 -33.05 -24.21
CA ARG A 30 -35.86 -33.99 -23.36
C ARG A 30 -35.36 -33.93 -21.91
N PRO A 31 -36.22 -34.14 -20.89
CA PRO A 31 -35.89 -33.91 -19.47
C PRO A 31 -35.57 -35.19 -18.71
N VAL A 32 -34.75 -35.10 -17.66
CA VAL A 32 -34.63 -36.13 -16.60
C VAL A 32 -34.55 -35.43 -15.23
N THR A 33 -35.37 -35.92 -14.30
CA THR A 33 -35.61 -35.49 -12.91
C THR A 33 -34.45 -35.82 -11.94
N PRO A 34 -34.31 -35.11 -10.80
CA PRO A 34 -33.29 -35.41 -9.79
C PRO A 34 -33.84 -36.22 -8.60
N GLN A 35 -33.08 -37.22 -8.14
CA GLN A 35 -33.26 -37.83 -6.83
C GLN A 35 -32.24 -37.28 -5.83
N ARG A 36 -32.75 -36.90 -4.66
CA ARG A 36 -32.00 -36.58 -3.44
C ARG A 36 -31.39 -37.85 -2.85
N ASN A 37 -30.21 -37.74 -2.24
CA ASN A 37 -29.96 -38.39 -0.96
C ASN A 37 -28.89 -37.64 -0.15
N SER A 38 -29.29 -37.33 1.08
CA SER A 38 -28.52 -36.95 2.26
C SER A 38 -27.49 -38.02 2.65
N PHE A 39 -26.37 -37.65 3.27
CA PHE A 39 -25.89 -38.29 4.50
C PHE A 39 -24.91 -37.38 5.26
N ILE A 40 -24.94 -37.60 6.57
CA ILE A 40 -24.40 -36.84 7.68
C ILE A 40 -23.14 -37.55 8.21
N ASN A 41 -22.28 -36.77 8.90
CA ASN A 41 -21.41 -37.12 10.04
C ASN A 41 -19.89 -37.36 9.87
N HIS A 42 -19.15 -36.48 10.55
CA HIS A 42 -18.18 -36.74 11.64
C HIS A 42 -16.98 -37.66 11.39
N GLN A 43 -15.75 -37.10 11.41
CA GLN A 43 -14.80 -37.15 12.55
C GLN A 43 -13.35 -36.82 12.13
N SER A 44 -12.77 -35.85 12.84
CA SER A 44 -11.43 -35.81 13.44
C SER A 44 -10.39 -36.88 13.07
N SER A 45 -9.27 -36.42 12.50
CA SER A 45 -7.84 -36.73 12.79
C SER A 45 -7.03 -36.25 11.56
N GLY A 46 -5.98 -35.43 11.65
CA GLY A 46 -4.79 -35.58 12.46
C GLY A 46 -3.74 -36.38 11.69
N VAL A 47 -3.12 -35.84 10.62
CA VAL A 47 -1.92 -36.45 10.01
C VAL A 47 -0.97 -35.41 9.43
N VAL A 48 0.29 -35.65 9.79
CA VAL A 48 1.57 -35.06 9.42
C VAL A 48 1.86 -35.19 7.92
N PHE A 49 2.48 -34.15 7.36
CA PHE A 49 3.00 -34.12 5.99
C PHE A 49 4.04 -35.24 5.75
N THR A 50 3.83 -36.02 4.69
CA THR A 50 4.93 -36.69 3.98
C THR A 50 4.83 -36.39 2.49
N SER A 51 5.95 -35.91 1.96
CA SER A 51 6.19 -35.55 0.57
C SER A 51 6.42 -36.79 -0.30
N SER A 52 5.81 -36.85 -1.49
CA SER A 52 6.35 -37.64 -2.59
C SER A 52 5.93 -37.02 -3.94
N LEU A 53 6.94 -36.72 -4.75
CA LEU A 53 6.83 -36.34 -6.17
C LEU A 53 6.63 -37.61 -7.01
N ALA A 54 5.66 -37.60 -7.95
CA ALA A 54 5.80 -38.25 -9.26
C ALA A 54 4.67 -37.88 -10.25
N SER A 55 5.10 -37.26 -11.36
CA SER A 55 4.70 -37.43 -12.77
C SER A 55 3.23 -37.50 -13.25
N MET A 56 2.99 -36.64 -14.25
CA MET A 56 2.26 -36.86 -15.52
C MET A 56 0.74 -37.06 -15.51
N GLY A 57 0.06 -36.17 -16.25
CA GLY A 57 -1.30 -36.39 -16.73
C GLY A 57 -1.93 -35.15 -17.36
N ALA A 58 -1.55 -34.83 -18.59
CA ALA A 58 -2.25 -33.83 -19.41
C ALA A 58 -3.72 -34.25 -19.61
N ARG A 59 -4.67 -33.41 -19.20
CA ARG A 59 -6.07 -33.51 -19.61
C ARG A 59 -6.61 -32.14 -20.02
N THR A 60 -6.87 -32.05 -21.31
CA THR A 60 -7.64 -31.03 -22.01
C THR A 60 -9.02 -30.88 -21.37
N ILE A 61 -9.35 -29.71 -20.83
CA ILE A 61 -10.69 -29.39 -20.33
C ILE A 61 -11.40 -28.52 -21.37
N LEU A 62 -12.41 -29.12 -22.01
CA LEU A 62 -13.39 -28.46 -22.86
C LEU A 62 -14.23 -27.49 -22.01
N GLY A 63 -14.22 -26.20 -22.37
CA GLY A 63 -15.01 -25.17 -21.70
C GLY A 63 -16.53 -25.28 -21.97
N PRO A 64 -17.40 -24.83 -21.05
CA PRO A 64 -18.84 -24.81 -21.30
C PRO A 64 -19.26 -23.60 -22.16
N LYS A 65 -20.24 -23.88 -23.02
CA LYS A 65 -20.90 -22.97 -23.97
C LYS A 65 -21.50 -21.72 -23.30
N HIS A 66 -21.21 -20.55 -23.87
CA HIS A 66 -21.81 -19.26 -23.48
C HIS A 66 -23.32 -19.20 -23.78
N ALA A 67 -24.09 -18.80 -22.78
CA ALA A 67 -25.44 -18.25 -22.94
C ALA A 67 -25.33 -16.72 -23.01
N MET A 68 -26.07 -16.09 -23.93
CA MET A 68 -26.09 -14.63 -24.14
C MET A 68 -26.68 -13.90 -22.92
N PRO A 69 -26.03 -12.87 -22.36
CA PRO A 69 -26.62 -12.02 -21.33
C PRO A 69 -27.39 -10.82 -21.92
N SER A 70 -28.44 -10.43 -21.20
CA SER A 70 -29.27 -9.24 -21.36
C SER A 70 -28.46 -7.93 -21.18
N PRO A 71 -28.88 -6.81 -21.81
CA PRO A 71 -28.11 -5.57 -21.80
C PRO A 71 -28.38 -4.76 -20.52
N GLU A 72 -27.78 -5.15 -19.39
CA GLU A 72 -27.73 -4.34 -18.18
C GLU A 72 -26.56 -4.83 -17.30
N THR A 73 -25.35 -4.48 -17.71
CA THR A 73 -24.12 -4.42 -16.89
C THR A 73 -22.97 -3.95 -17.79
N LEU A 74 -22.19 -2.99 -17.30
CA LEU A 74 -20.96 -2.53 -17.97
C LEU A 74 -20.03 -3.74 -18.24
N PRO A 75 -19.39 -3.84 -19.41
CA PRO A 75 -18.55 -4.99 -19.73
C PRO A 75 -17.30 -4.99 -18.84
N ALA A 76 -17.11 -6.07 -18.10
CA ALA A 76 -15.87 -6.41 -17.42
C ALA A 76 -14.96 -7.17 -18.41
N GLU A 77 -14.10 -6.45 -19.16
CA GLU A 77 -13.02 -7.12 -19.91
C GLU A 77 -11.68 -6.36 -19.81
N GLY A 78 -10.68 -7.08 -19.32
CA GLY A 78 -9.28 -6.69 -19.22
C GLY A 78 -8.66 -7.03 -17.87
N VAL A 79 -7.68 -7.94 -17.83
CA VAL A 79 -6.84 -8.28 -16.66
C VAL A 79 -6.00 -7.08 -16.16
N PHE A 80 -6.10 -5.92 -16.83
CA PHE A 80 -5.56 -4.62 -16.42
C PHE A 80 -6.59 -3.48 -16.40
N SER A 81 -7.88 -3.80 -16.31
CA SER A 81 -8.95 -2.81 -16.08
C SER A 81 -8.87 -2.31 -14.63
N ARG A 82 -7.96 -1.36 -14.39
CA ARG A 82 -7.75 -0.74 -13.08
C ARG A 82 -9.02 0.02 -12.69
N ARG A 83 -9.52 -0.31 -11.50
CA ARG A 83 -10.72 0.24 -10.86
C ARG A 83 -10.63 1.76 -10.71
N SER A 84 -11.75 2.41 -11.04
CA SER A 84 -12.16 3.80 -10.76
C SER A 84 -11.04 4.84 -10.82
N THR A 85 -11.03 5.64 -11.87
CA THR A 85 -10.66 7.04 -11.74
C THR A 85 -11.96 7.82 -11.53
N ARG A 86 -12.03 8.69 -10.50
CA ARG A 86 -13.21 9.56 -10.26
C ARG A 86 -13.62 10.41 -11.46
N GLN A 87 -12.78 10.48 -12.50
CA GLN A 87 -13.13 11.03 -13.80
C GLN A 87 -12.69 10.11 -14.95
N THR A 88 -13.37 10.20 -16.09
CA THR A 88 -12.95 9.54 -17.34
C THR A 88 -13.22 10.46 -18.53
N GLY A 89 -12.48 10.31 -19.62
CA GLY A 89 -12.74 11.00 -20.89
C GLY A 89 -12.31 12.48 -20.99
N PHE A 90 -11.74 13.05 -19.93
CA PHE A 90 -11.06 14.36 -19.95
C PHE A 90 -9.62 14.21 -20.42
N VAL A 91 -9.20 15.05 -21.37
CA VAL A 91 -7.88 15.00 -22.01
C VAL A 91 -7.19 16.36 -21.91
N PHE A 92 -5.91 16.33 -21.54
CA PHE A 92 -5.06 17.52 -21.44
C PHE A 92 -4.16 17.65 -22.67
N ASP A 93 -3.81 18.88 -23.01
CA ASP A 93 -2.94 19.20 -24.14
C ASP A 93 -2.11 20.47 -23.87
N THR A 94 -1.31 20.88 -24.85
CA THR A 94 -0.50 22.10 -24.80
C THR A 94 -1.23 23.34 -25.31
N PHE A 95 -2.40 23.17 -25.95
CA PHE A 95 -3.17 24.28 -26.53
C PHE A 95 -3.80 25.16 -25.44
N ALA A 96 -4.39 24.54 -24.41
CA ALA A 96 -4.94 25.25 -23.27
C ALA A 96 -4.51 24.55 -21.99
N PRO A 97 -3.42 25.04 -21.35
CA PRO A 97 -2.72 24.27 -20.34
C PRO A 97 -3.50 24.08 -19.03
N ASP A 98 -4.42 24.98 -18.73
CA ASP A 98 -5.10 25.07 -17.43
C ASP A 98 -6.55 24.55 -17.50
N SER A 99 -6.83 23.65 -18.44
CA SER A 99 -8.15 23.05 -18.62
C SER A 99 -8.05 21.71 -19.33
N ALA A 100 -9.14 20.95 -19.37
CA ALA A 100 -9.26 19.72 -20.16
C ALA A 100 -10.28 19.88 -21.30
N TYR A 101 -10.12 19.13 -22.38
CA TYR A 101 -11.16 18.95 -23.39
C TYR A 101 -11.74 17.53 -23.34
N ILE A 102 -12.91 17.35 -23.94
CA ILE A 102 -13.61 16.06 -24.01
C ILE A 102 -13.44 15.50 -25.43
N ARG A 103 -13.13 14.21 -25.57
CA ARG A 103 -13.07 13.58 -26.91
C ARG A 103 -14.45 13.37 -27.51
N GLU A 104 -15.35 12.75 -26.77
CA GLU A 104 -16.73 12.53 -27.22
C GLU A 104 -17.63 12.43 -26.00
N ASN A 105 -17.24 11.55 -25.08
CA ASN A 105 -17.88 11.41 -23.79
C ASN A 105 -16.84 11.56 -22.68
N ALA A 106 -17.26 12.14 -21.56
CA ALA A 106 -16.52 12.16 -20.31
C ALA A 106 -17.47 11.88 -19.16
N ALA A 107 -16.94 11.56 -17.99
CA ALA A 107 -17.73 11.42 -16.77
C ALA A 107 -16.92 11.85 -15.56
N VAL A 108 -17.61 12.39 -14.55
CA VAL A 108 -17.08 12.57 -13.20
C VAL A 108 -17.98 11.89 -12.18
N LEU A 109 -17.39 11.36 -11.12
CA LEU A 109 -18.06 10.68 -10.02
C LEU A 109 -18.19 11.64 -8.83
N PHE A 110 -19.37 11.68 -8.23
CA PHE A 110 -19.63 12.37 -6.98
C PHE A 110 -19.87 11.35 -5.85
N PRO A 111 -19.24 11.54 -4.68
CA PRO A 111 -19.57 10.73 -3.52
C PRO A 111 -21.00 11.04 -3.02
N PRO A 112 -21.54 10.23 -2.10
CA PRO A 112 -22.77 10.57 -1.37
C PRO A 112 -22.64 11.92 -0.64
N LEU A 113 -23.49 12.88 -1.03
CA LEU A 113 -23.56 14.25 -0.53
C LEU A 113 -25.04 14.63 -0.32
N PRO A 114 -25.70 14.20 0.77
CA PRO A 114 -27.15 14.37 0.95
C PRO A 114 -27.64 15.83 0.91
N GLU A 115 -26.76 16.75 1.27
CA GLU A 115 -27.04 18.19 1.30
C GLU A 115 -26.84 18.86 -0.07
N LEU A 116 -26.24 18.17 -1.04
CA LEU A 116 -25.98 18.72 -2.36
C LEU A 116 -27.29 19.10 -3.06
N ARG A 117 -27.31 20.31 -3.63
CA ARG A 117 -28.42 20.83 -4.42
C ARG A 117 -28.00 21.17 -5.84
N ARG A 118 -26.87 21.83 -6.03
CA ARG A 118 -26.46 22.36 -7.34
C ARG A 118 -25.02 22.01 -7.70
N ILE A 119 -24.81 21.76 -8.99
CA ILE A 119 -23.49 21.68 -9.60
C ILE A 119 -23.32 22.87 -10.55
N VAL A 120 -22.12 23.45 -10.52
CA VAL A 120 -21.68 24.50 -11.44
C VAL A 120 -20.51 23.96 -12.27
N LEU A 121 -20.64 24.03 -13.59
CA LEU A 121 -19.58 23.72 -14.54
C LEU A 121 -19.06 25.00 -15.16
N ARG A 122 -17.74 25.14 -15.20
CA ARG A 122 -17.07 26.30 -15.80
C ARG A 122 -16.04 25.87 -16.83
N GLY A 123 -15.86 26.72 -17.83
CA GLY A 123 -14.92 26.48 -18.89
C GLY A 123 -14.86 27.62 -19.88
N ASP A 124 -14.20 27.37 -21.01
CA ASP A 124 -14.01 28.36 -22.08
C ASP A 124 -14.24 27.73 -23.44
N PHE A 125 -14.76 28.53 -24.37
CA PHE A 125 -14.66 28.25 -25.79
C PHE A 125 -13.45 29.00 -26.35
N LEU A 126 -12.42 28.24 -26.72
CA LEU A 126 -11.19 28.77 -27.29
C LEU A 126 -11.10 28.36 -28.75
N ALA A 127 -11.03 29.34 -29.66
CA ALA A 127 -10.81 29.07 -31.07
C ALA A 127 -9.44 28.39 -31.24
N HIS A 128 -9.42 27.19 -31.82
CA HIS A 128 -8.16 26.46 -32.01
C HIS A 128 -7.45 27.02 -33.24
N PRO A 129 -6.16 27.41 -33.16
CA PRO A 129 -5.46 28.10 -34.25
C PRO A 129 -5.46 27.28 -35.55
N ASP A 130 -5.36 25.95 -35.43
CA ASP A 130 -5.37 25.04 -36.56
C ASP A 130 -6.78 24.58 -36.99
N ALA A 131 -7.87 25.07 -36.36
CA ALA A 131 -9.23 24.67 -36.73
C ALA A 131 -9.75 25.48 -37.92
N HIS A 132 -9.92 24.82 -39.06
CA HIS A 132 -10.40 25.43 -40.30
C HIS A 132 -11.55 24.65 -40.94
N GLY A 133 -12.37 25.32 -41.74
CA GLY A 133 -13.51 24.72 -42.44
C GLY A 133 -14.54 24.12 -41.47
N ARG A 134 -14.77 22.81 -41.57
CA ARG A 134 -15.77 22.11 -40.73
C ARG A 134 -15.36 21.96 -39.26
N GLU A 135 -14.10 22.25 -38.92
CA GLU A 135 -13.60 22.27 -37.54
C GLU A 135 -13.75 23.64 -36.87
N SER A 136 -13.97 24.73 -37.63
CA SER A 136 -14.05 26.09 -37.07
C SER A 136 -15.33 26.37 -36.28
N GLY A 137 -16.38 25.56 -36.48
CA GLY A 137 -17.58 25.66 -35.66
C GLY A 137 -17.33 25.15 -34.24
N LEU A 138 -17.82 25.85 -33.22
CA LEU A 138 -17.70 25.40 -31.84
C LEU A 138 -18.65 24.22 -31.57
N PRO A 139 -18.23 23.22 -30.77
CA PRO A 139 -19.11 22.12 -30.37
C PRO A 139 -20.07 22.56 -29.26
N SER A 140 -21.16 21.81 -29.08
CA SER A 140 -22.07 21.95 -27.93
C SER A 140 -21.84 20.85 -26.91
N LEU A 141 -22.34 21.02 -25.69
CA LEU A 141 -22.18 20.08 -24.58
C LEU A 141 -23.55 19.69 -24.02
N ALA A 142 -23.79 18.39 -23.85
CA ALA A 142 -24.93 17.87 -23.08
C ALA A 142 -24.42 17.20 -21.80
N VAL A 143 -25.11 17.44 -20.69
CA VAL A 143 -24.77 16.92 -19.36
C VAL A 143 -25.88 16.00 -18.88
N PHE A 144 -25.52 14.86 -18.30
CA PHE A 144 -26.47 13.82 -17.88
C PHE A 144 -26.24 13.37 -16.45
N ILE A 145 -27.33 13.04 -15.77
CA ILE A 145 -27.38 12.24 -14.53
C ILE A 145 -28.39 11.11 -14.79
N ASP A 146 -28.03 9.87 -14.50
CA ASP A 146 -28.86 8.68 -14.74
C ASP A 146 -29.48 8.65 -16.15
N GLU A 147 -28.65 8.93 -17.16
CA GLU A 147 -29.03 8.99 -18.59
C GLU A 147 -30.06 10.08 -18.96
N LYS A 148 -30.51 10.91 -18.00
CA LYS A 148 -31.37 12.08 -18.24
C LYS A 148 -30.52 13.32 -18.47
N ILE A 149 -30.87 14.10 -19.49
CA ILE A 149 -30.23 15.40 -19.75
C ILE A 149 -30.63 16.38 -18.64
N VAL A 150 -29.65 16.87 -17.88
CA VAL A 150 -29.84 17.86 -16.81
C VAL A 150 -29.43 19.27 -17.24
N ALA A 151 -28.55 19.38 -18.23
CA ALA A 151 -28.18 20.66 -18.81
C ALA A 151 -27.67 20.52 -20.25
N THR A 152 -27.72 21.60 -21.03
CA THR A 152 -27.15 21.65 -22.38
C THR A 152 -26.62 23.05 -22.70
N LEU A 153 -25.45 23.10 -23.34
CA LEU A 153 -24.81 24.30 -23.86
C LEU A 153 -25.02 24.36 -25.38
N SER A 154 -26.06 25.06 -25.81
CA SER A 154 -26.60 24.97 -27.19
C SER A 154 -26.21 26.12 -28.13
N ASP A 155 -25.70 27.26 -27.60
CA ASP A 155 -25.28 28.44 -28.37
C ASP A 155 -23.83 28.84 -28.01
N PRO A 156 -22.81 28.10 -28.48
CA PRO A 156 -21.43 28.31 -28.07
C PRO A 156 -20.87 29.60 -28.66
N ARG A 157 -20.35 30.49 -27.80
CA ARG A 157 -19.65 31.72 -28.18
C ARG A 157 -18.22 31.69 -27.65
N PRO A 158 -17.22 32.21 -28.38
CA PRO A 158 -15.85 32.33 -27.85
C PRO A 158 -15.83 33.07 -26.51
N GLY A 159 -15.04 32.57 -25.56
CA GLY A 159 -14.95 33.10 -24.21
C GLY A 159 -15.52 32.17 -23.14
N PRO A 160 -15.63 32.67 -21.90
CA PRO A 160 -16.02 31.85 -20.75
C PRO A 160 -17.49 31.43 -20.83
N TRP A 161 -17.77 30.23 -20.35
CA TRP A 161 -19.13 29.72 -20.20
C TRP A 161 -19.32 29.12 -18.80
N GLU A 162 -20.57 29.17 -18.33
CA GLU A 162 -21.00 28.57 -17.08
C GLU A 162 -22.33 27.85 -17.29
N ILE A 163 -22.47 26.66 -16.69
CA ILE A 163 -23.72 25.90 -16.66
C ILE A 163 -24.00 25.52 -15.22
N VAL A 164 -25.22 25.81 -14.76
CA VAL A 164 -25.70 25.42 -13.44
C VAL A 164 -26.87 24.46 -13.60
N PHE A 165 -26.89 23.38 -12.84
CA PHE A 165 -28.01 22.45 -12.81
C PHE A 165 -28.23 21.86 -11.41
N ASP A 166 -29.48 21.51 -11.15
CA ASP A 166 -29.88 20.89 -9.89
C ASP A 166 -29.59 19.38 -9.91
N VAL A 167 -29.23 18.84 -8.75
CA VAL A 167 -29.02 17.41 -8.51
C VAL A 167 -30.23 16.86 -7.76
N PRO A 168 -30.89 15.80 -8.26
CA PRO A 168 -31.98 15.17 -7.52
C PRO A 168 -31.50 14.67 -6.15
N SER A 169 -32.30 14.87 -5.11
CA SER A 169 -31.92 14.55 -3.72
C SER A 169 -31.59 13.07 -3.51
N GLU A 170 -32.26 12.17 -4.23
CA GLU A 170 -31.98 10.74 -4.20
C GLU A 170 -30.57 10.42 -4.73
N ASN A 171 -30.20 10.99 -5.88
CA ASN A 171 -28.84 10.87 -6.44
C ASN A 171 -27.80 11.44 -5.49
N ALA A 172 -28.06 12.64 -4.97
CA ALA A 172 -27.19 13.31 -4.02
C ALA A 172 -26.92 12.44 -2.79
N ALA A 173 -27.93 11.77 -2.24
CA ALA A 173 -27.79 10.90 -1.07
C ALA A 173 -27.03 9.58 -1.32
N GLN A 174 -27.03 9.05 -2.55
CA GLN A 174 -26.43 7.75 -2.88
C GLN A 174 -25.06 7.86 -3.56
N GLY A 175 -24.68 9.06 -4.01
CA GLY A 175 -23.58 9.26 -4.94
C GLY A 175 -24.04 8.98 -6.37
N PHE A 176 -23.44 9.66 -7.35
CA PHE A 176 -23.92 9.64 -8.72
C PHE A 176 -22.81 10.00 -9.71
N ILE A 177 -23.05 9.69 -10.97
CA ILE A 177 -22.13 10.00 -12.07
C ILE A 177 -22.73 11.12 -12.91
N VAL A 178 -21.96 12.19 -13.12
CA VAL A 178 -22.28 13.20 -14.12
C VAL A 178 -21.56 12.84 -15.41
N ARG A 179 -22.32 12.54 -16.47
CA ARG A 179 -21.78 12.28 -17.80
C ARG A 179 -21.84 13.53 -18.66
N PHE A 180 -20.88 13.66 -19.55
CA PHE A 180 -20.73 14.76 -20.49
C PHE A 180 -20.66 14.17 -21.89
N ALA A 181 -21.43 14.70 -22.85
CA ALA A 181 -21.35 14.31 -24.25
C ALA A 181 -21.20 15.54 -25.14
N LEU A 182 -20.17 15.57 -25.98
CA LEU A 182 -20.04 16.59 -27.01
C LEU A 182 -21.06 16.35 -28.13
N ARG A 183 -21.65 17.44 -28.59
CA ARG A 183 -22.61 17.48 -29.70
C ARG A 183 -22.02 18.31 -30.85
N GLY A 184 -22.47 18.02 -32.07
CA GLY A 184 -21.93 18.67 -33.28
C GLY A 184 -20.53 18.21 -33.72
N VAL A 185 -19.97 17.19 -33.07
CA VAL A 185 -18.63 16.62 -33.38
C VAL A 185 -18.68 15.29 -34.13
N THR A 186 -19.87 14.70 -34.33
CA THR A 186 -20.03 13.36 -34.93
C THR A 186 -19.32 13.24 -36.27
N PHE A 187 -19.54 14.19 -37.18
CA PHE A 187 -18.93 14.15 -38.50
C PHE A 187 -17.40 14.24 -38.45
N THR A 188 -16.84 15.18 -37.69
CA THR A 188 -15.38 15.34 -37.54
C THR A 188 -14.75 14.15 -36.82
N ASN A 189 -15.44 13.55 -35.85
CA ASN A 189 -15.02 12.31 -35.19
C ASN A 189 -15.03 11.11 -36.14
N THR A 190 -16.03 10.98 -37.02
CA THR A 190 -16.05 9.95 -38.06
C THR A 190 -14.87 10.11 -39.02
N LEU A 191 -14.54 11.34 -39.43
CA LEU A 191 -13.35 11.59 -40.26
C LEU A 191 -12.05 11.25 -39.52
N ALA A 192 -11.95 11.59 -38.23
CA ALA A 192 -10.82 11.23 -37.39
C ALA A 192 -10.64 9.71 -37.27
N TRP A 193 -11.75 8.96 -37.15
CA TRP A 193 -11.74 7.50 -37.14
C TRP A 193 -11.31 6.92 -38.49
N LEU A 194 -11.88 7.39 -39.60
CA LEU A 194 -11.49 6.98 -40.96
C LEU A 194 -9.99 7.23 -41.21
N ALA A 195 -9.46 8.36 -40.77
CA ALA A 195 -8.04 8.68 -40.87
C ALA A 195 -7.13 7.71 -40.09
N ARG A 196 -7.63 7.12 -38.99
CA ARG A 196 -6.92 6.10 -38.21
C ARG A 196 -6.94 4.75 -38.92
N VAL A 197 -8.10 4.33 -39.40
CA VAL A 197 -8.30 3.03 -40.07
C VAL A 197 -7.56 2.96 -41.40
N PHE A 198 -7.62 4.02 -42.21
CA PHE A 198 -7.05 4.06 -43.56
C PHE A 198 -5.71 4.81 -43.62
N SER A 199 -4.91 4.73 -42.56
CA SER A 199 -3.68 5.52 -42.42
C SER A 199 -2.61 5.28 -43.51
N SER A 200 -2.67 4.15 -44.22
CA SER A 200 -1.77 3.79 -45.33
C SER A 200 -2.26 4.21 -46.72
N TRP A 201 -3.47 4.79 -46.85
CA TRP A 201 -4.03 5.16 -48.16
C TRP A 201 -3.62 6.61 -48.54
N PRO A 202 -3.06 6.88 -49.73
CA PRO A 202 -2.69 8.23 -50.19
C PRO A 202 -3.75 9.33 -50.05
N LEU A 203 -5.04 9.02 -50.17
CA LEU A 203 -6.13 9.99 -49.96
C LEU A 203 -6.39 10.32 -48.49
N ALA A 204 -5.88 9.51 -47.56
CA ALA A 204 -6.02 9.71 -46.12
C ALA A 204 -5.19 10.89 -45.60
N ALA A 205 -4.22 11.42 -46.36
CA ALA A 205 -3.45 12.61 -46.00
C ALA A 205 -4.35 13.81 -45.67
N SER A 206 -5.40 14.02 -46.47
CA SER A 206 -6.41 15.07 -46.24
C SER A 206 -7.26 14.84 -44.98
N LEU A 207 -7.38 13.59 -44.55
CA LEU A 207 -8.12 13.19 -43.35
C LEU A 207 -7.25 13.18 -42.09
N GLN A 208 -5.92 13.10 -42.22
CA GLN A 208 -4.98 13.05 -41.09
C GLN A 208 -5.16 14.24 -40.15
N ARG A 209 -5.48 15.43 -40.66
CA ARG A 209 -5.72 16.63 -39.83
C ARG A 209 -6.80 16.43 -38.76
N PHE A 210 -7.85 15.66 -39.07
CA PHE A 210 -8.96 15.43 -38.14
C PHE A 210 -8.58 14.50 -36.98
N ARG A 211 -7.44 13.79 -37.04
CA ARG A 211 -6.98 12.91 -35.95
C ARG A 211 -6.70 13.68 -34.66
N LEU A 212 -6.32 14.95 -34.78
CA LEU A 212 -6.10 15.87 -33.66
C LEU A 212 -7.41 16.34 -33.02
N GLN A 213 -8.56 16.15 -33.70
CA GLN A 213 -9.89 16.51 -33.22
C GLN A 213 -9.97 17.97 -32.77
N ASN A 214 -9.43 18.89 -33.59
CA ASN A 214 -9.29 20.30 -33.23
C ASN A 214 -10.64 20.93 -32.87
N LYS A 215 -11.73 20.50 -33.55
CA LYS A 215 -13.09 20.92 -33.18
C LYS A 215 -13.42 20.68 -31.71
N ASN A 216 -13.07 19.52 -31.18
CA ASN A 216 -13.41 19.07 -29.82
C ASN A 216 -12.56 19.83 -28.79
N ARG A 217 -11.31 20.14 -29.14
CA ARG A 217 -10.35 20.87 -28.32
C ARG A 217 -10.76 22.33 -28.07
N GLN A 218 -11.73 22.86 -28.83
CA GLN A 218 -12.24 24.21 -28.67
C GLN A 218 -13.20 24.39 -27.49
N LEU A 219 -13.78 23.32 -26.94
CA LEU A 219 -14.53 23.38 -25.68
C LEU A 219 -13.63 22.89 -24.56
N ARG A 220 -13.31 23.80 -23.64
CA ARG A 220 -12.49 23.53 -22.46
C ARG A 220 -13.36 23.51 -21.22
N VAL A 221 -13.18 22.50 -20.38
CA VAL A 221 -13.72 22.43 -19.02
C VAL A 221 -12.59 22.77 -18.07
N SER A 222 -12.77 23.81 -17.26
CA SER A 222 -11.78 24.27 -16.29
C SER A 222 -12.13 23.80 -14.88
N ARG A 223 -13.39 23.91 -14.46
CA ARG A 223 -13.80 23.59 -13.07
C ARG A 223 -15.18 22.95 -12.97
N VAL A 224 -15.34 22.15 -11.91
CA VAL A 224 -16.62 21.60 -11.46
C VAL A 224 -16.76 21.89 -9.97
N GLU A 225 -17.84 22.58 -9.61
CA GLU A 225 -18.15 22.99 -8.24
C GLU A 225 -19.49 22.38 -7.79
N ALA A 226 -19.59 22.05 -6.50
CA ALA A 226 -20.78 21.52 -5.83
C ALA A 226 -21.18 22.47 -4.71
N ASP A 227 -22.32 23.16 -4.85
CA ASP A 227 -22.80 24.20 -3.93
C ASP A 227 -21.71 25.23 -3.53
N GLY A 228 -20.89 25.65 -4.50
CA GLY A 228 -19.81 26.63 -4.32
C GLY A 228 -18.49 26.04 -3.82
N GLU A 229 -18.43 24.72 -3.59
CA GLU A 229 -17.20 24.02 -3.22
C GLU A 229 -16.53 23.40 -4.45
N LEU A 230 -15.23 23.65 -4.64
CA LEU A 230 -14.46 23.14 -5.77
C LEU A 230 -14.25 21.63 -5.68
N VAL A 231 -14.78 20.87 -6.63
CA VAL A 231 -14.69 19.40 -6.69
C VAL A 231 -13.61 18.95 -7.67
N TYR A 232 -13.62 19.50 -8.88
CA TYR A 232 -12.60 19.25 -9.90
C TYR A 232 -11.99 20.57 -10.40
N ASP A 233 -10.66 20.64 -10.43
CA ASP A 233 -9.86 21.70 -11.03
C ASP A 233 -8.99 21.12 -12.15
N PHE A 234 -9.44 21.27 -13.39
CA PHE A 234 -8.72 20.84 -14.57
C PHE A 234 -7.52 21.75 -14.91
N GLY A 235 -7.25 22.79 -14.12
CA GLY A 235 -5.95 23.46 -14.13
C GLY A 235 -4.84 22.57 -13.58
N ASN A 236 -5.15 21.71 -12.60
CA ASN A 236 -4.22 20.75 -12.05
C ASN A 236 -4.25 19.43 -12.81
N ARG A 237 -3.47 19.33 -13.88
CA ARG A 237 -3.45 18.15 -14.77
C ARG A 237 -3.12 16.82 -14.09
N HIS A 238 -2.33 16.86 -13.01
CA HIS A 238 -1.86 15.66 -12.31
C HIS A 238 -2.86 15.17 -11.27
N SER A 239 -3.66 16.08 -10.70
CA SER A 239 -4.68 15.75 -9.71
C SER A 239 -5.87 16.69 -9.82
N PRO A 240 -6.77 16.47 -10.80
CA PRO A 240 -7.91 17.35 -10.99
C PRO A 240 -8.90 17.32 -9.83
N TYR A 241 -9.01 16.21 -9.10
CA TYR A 241 -9.91 16.14 -7.94
C TYR A 241 -9.36 16.93 -6.75
N SER A 242 -10.20 17.78 -6.16
CA SER A 242 -9.85 18.73 -5.11
C SER A 242 -9.54 18.03 -3.78
N PRO A 243 -8.32 18.18 -3.23
CA PRO A 243 -7.98 17.63 -1.92
C PRO A 243 -8.79 18.24 -0.78
N ALA A 244 -9.17 19.51 -0.88
CA ALA A 244 -10.00 20.19 0.13
C ALA A 244 -11.40 19.57 0.19
N PHE A 245 -12.00 19.31 -0.98
CA PHE A 245 -13.28 18.63 -1.09
C PHE A 245 -13.21 17.18 -0.62
N ALA A 246 -12.13 16.48 -0.99
CA ALA A 246 -11.85 15.14 -0.47
C ALA A 246 -11.81 15.13 1.07
N ARG A 247 -11.15 16.10 1.71
CA ARG A 247 -11.07 16.17 3.18
C ARG A 247 -12.42 16.36 3.85
N LYS A 248 -13.28 17.20 3.27
CA LYS A 248 -14.57 17.53 3.88
C LYS A 248 -15.60 16.42 3.70
N HIS A 249 -15.58 15.74 2.54
CA HIS A 249 -16.65 14.82 2.14
C HIS A 249 -16.23 13.36 2.02
N ALA A 250 -14.94 13.04 2.00
CA ALA A 250 -14.52 11.65 2.11
C ALA A 250 -14.66 11.19 3.56
N ARG A 251 -15.35 10.06 3.75
CA ARG A 251 -15.34 9.33 5.01
C ARG A 251 -13.98 8.64 5.14
N LEU A 252 -12.95 9.42 5.46
CA LEU A 252 -11.63 8.90 5.75
C LEU A 252 -11.74 7.99 6.97
N GLY A 253 -11.22 6.79 6.85
CA GLY A 253 -11.09 5.89 7.97
C GLY A 253 -10.49 4.56 7.57
N LEU A 254 -9.92 3.90 8.56
CA LEU A 254 -9.17 2.66 8.37
C LEU A 254 -9.61 1.61 9.39
N ASN A 255 -9.74 0.37 8.93
CA ASN A 255 -9.83 -0.79 9.81
C ASN A 255 -8.42 -1.38 9.92
N ILE A 256 -7.80 -1.24 11.09
CA ILE A 256 -6.49 -1.79 11.41
C ILE A 256 -6.72 -3.22 11.87
N VAL A 257 -6.36 -4.18 11.02
CA VAL A 257 -6.59 -5.61 11.26
C VAL A 257 -5.26 -6.26 11.63
N GLY A 258 -5.14 -6.77 12.86
CA GLY A 258 -3.88 -7.36 13.33
C GLY A 258 -4.00 -8.13 14.64
N PHE A 259 -2.90 -8.74 15.07
CA PHE A 259 -2.79 -9.44 16.36
C PHE A 259 -2.57 -8.46 17.52
N LEU A 260 -3.54 -7.56 17.72
CA LEU A 260 -3.43 -6.39 18.62
C LEU A 260 -3.24 -6.75 20.11
N SER A 261 -3.62 -7.96 20.52
CA SER A 261 -3.41 -8.46 21.90
C SER A 261 -2.23 -9.41 22.07
N ALA A 262 -1.50 -9.69 20.98
CA ALA A 262 -0.44 -10.66 20.99
C ALA A 262 0.93 -10.02 21.26
N ASP A 263 1.78 -10.73 22.00
CA ASP A 263 3.13 -10.34 22.38
C ASP A 263 4.12 -10.64 21.24
N LEU A 264 3.95 -10.03 20.06
CA LEU A 264 4.89 -10.15 18.94
C LEU A 264 5.04 -8.86 18.13
N GLY A 265 6.12 -8.78 17.34
CA GLY A 265 6.46 -7.61 16.54
C GLY A 265 5.36 -7.17 15.56
N ILE A 266 4.64 -8.10 14.93
CA ILE A 266 3.53 -7.74 14.01
C ILE A 266 2.31 -7.19 14.75
N GLY A 267 2.08 -7.64 15.99
CA GLY A 267 1.08 -7.08 16.88
C GLY A 267 1.45 -5.66 17.28
N GLU A 268 2.74 -5.44 17.61
CA GLU A 268 3.24 -4.10 17.91
C GLU A 268 3.16 -3.17 16.71
N SER A 269 3.45 -3.67 15.51
CA SER A 269 3.26 -2.94 14.26
C SER A 269 1.83 -2.42 14.09
N ALA A 270 0.81 -3.25 14.36
CA ALA A 270 -0.59 -2.83 14.32
C ALA A 270 -0.90 -1.79 15.40
N ARG A 271 -0.37 -1.96 16.63
CA ARG A 271 -0.53 -1.00 17.73
C ARG A 271 0.13 0.35 17.42
N CYS A 272 1.31 0.36 16.79
CA CYS A 272 1.94 1.57 16.25
C CYS A 272 1.00 2.31 15.28
N MET A 273 0.31 1.57 14.40
CA MET A 273 -0.64 2.18 13.47
C MET A 273 -1.85 2.79 14.20
N VAL A 274 -2.38 2.12 15.24
CA VAL A 274 -3.48 2.68 16.04
C VAL A 274 -3.06 4.01 16.67
N ARG A 275 -1.88 4.06 17.30
CA ARG A 275 -1.37 5.29 17.94
C ARG A 275 -1.18 6.42 16.92
N ALA A 276 -0.65 6.13 15.74
CA ALA A 276 -0.50 7.13 14.68
C ALA A 276 -1.84 7.60 14.10
N ALA A 277 -2.81 6.70 13.95
CA ALA A 277 -4.15 7.08 13.52
C ALA A 277 -4.84 8.00 14.55
N ASP A 278 -4.71 7.69 15.84
CA ASP A 278 -5.23 8.49 16.94
C ASP A 278 -4.58 9.88 16.99
N ALA A 279 -3.24 9.96 16.95
CA ALA A 279 -2.50 11.23 16.93
C ALA A 279 -2.87 12.11 15.73
N ALA A 280 -3.17 11.50 14.58
CA ALA A 280 -3.65 12.22 13.41
C ALA A 280 -5.16 12.43 13.38
N GLN A 281 -5.92 12.06 14.41
CA GLN A 281 -7.38 12.17 14.47
C GLN A 281 -8.07 11.52 13.26
N LEU A 282 -7.59 10.35 12.84
CA LEU A 282 -8.20 9.54 11.79
C LEU A 282 -9.21 8.58 12.41
N PRO A 283 -10.46 8.52 11.89
CA PRO A 283 -11.39 7.48 12.30
C PRO A 283 -10.79 6.09 12.05
N ALA A 284 -10.55 5.32 13.12
CA ALA A 284 -9.92 4.02 13.03
C ALA A 284 -10.68 2.98 13.84
N ALA A 285 -10.79 1.79 13.28
CA ALA A 285 -11.30 0.60 13.95
C ALA A 285 -10.14 -0.37 14.20
N ALA A 286 -9.86 -0.69 15.46
CA ALA A 286 -8.91 -1.74 15.81
C ALA A 286 -9.65 -3.09 15.77
N VAL A 287 -9.35 -3.92 14.76
CA VAL A 287 -10.06 -5.18 14.49
C VAL A 287 -9.12 -6.36 14.74
N PRO A 288 -9.47 -7.30 15.62
CA PRO A 288 -8.66 -8.51 15.83
C PRO A 288 -8.53 -9.34 14.55
N LEU A 289 -7.31 -9.70 14.18
CA LEU A 289 -7.06 -10.67 13.10
C LEU A 289 -7.41 -12.09 13.60
N LYS A 290 -8.30 -12.78 12.88
CA LYS A 290 -8.87 -14.09 13.30
C LYS A 290 -8.03 -15.30 12.89
N LEU A 291 -6.86 -15.07 12.30
CA LEU A 291 -5.95 -16.13 11.89
C LEU A 291 -5.33 -16.80 13.12
N PRO A 292 -4.86 -18.05 13.02
CA PRO A 292 -4.17 -18.72 14.11
C PRO A 292 -2.90 -17.94 14.52
N CYS A 293 -2.77 -17.64 15.82
CA CYS A 293 -1.58 -17.03 16.39
C CYS A 293 -1.01 -17.96 17.46
N LYS A 294 0.27 -18.31 17.33
CA LYS A 294 0.99 -19.14 18.32
C LYS A 294 1.54 -18.33 19.49
N ALA A 295 1.66 -17.01 19.32
CA ALA A 295 2.22 -16.16 20.36
C ALA A 295 1.26 -15.99 21.54
N ARG A 296 1.81 -15.62 22.68
CA ARG A 296 1.03 -15.33 23.88
C ARG A 296 0.12 -14.13 23.65
N MET A 297 -1.14 -14.23 24.07
CA MET A 297 -2.12 -13.14 24.06
C MET A 297 -2.06 -12.37 25.39
N GLY A 298 -0.96 -11.66 25.62
CA GLY A 298 -0.66 -11.01 26.91
C GLY A 298 -0.85 -9.49 26.94
N ASP A 299 -0.94 -8.84 25.79
CA ASP A 299 -1.03 -7.37 25.71
C ASP A 299 -2.49 -6.90 25.72
N ASN A 300 -2.95 -6.46 26.89
CA ASN A 300 -4.30 -5.94 27.04
C ASN A 300 -4.41 -4.42 26.87
N SER A 301 -3.33 -3.73 26.47
CA SER A 301 -3.31 -2.27 26.37
C SER A 301 -4.32 -1.73 25.35
N PHE A 302 -4.65 -2.53 24.32
CA PHE A 302 -5.61 -2.17 23.29
C PHE A 302 -6.99 -2.83 23.43
N SER A 303 -7.20 -3.69 24.44
CA SER A 303 -8.47 -4.41 24.63
C SER A 303 -9.71 -3.51 24.63
N PRO A 304 -9.71 -2.30 25.23
CA PRO A 304 -10.87 -1.39 25.19
C PRO A 304 -11.19 -0.82 23.79
N PHE A 305 -10.24 -0.84 22.87
CA PHE A 305 -10.38 -0.29 21.51
C PHE A 305 -10.73 -1.36 20.47
N LEU A 306 -10.66 -2.64 20.85
CA LEU A 306 -10.97 -3.76 19.95
C LEU A 306 -12.47 -3.78 19.62
N GLN A 307 -12.77 -3.97 18.34
CA GLN A 307 -14.13 -4.23 17.89
C GLN A 307 -14.18 -5.24 16.75
N GLU A 308 -15.27 -6.00 16.73
CA GLU A 308 -15.56 -6.97 15.65
C GLU A 308 -16.06 -6.30 14.38
N LYS A 309 -16.55 -5.05 14.48
CA LYS A 309 -17.09 -4.32 13.35
C LYS A 309 -15.96 -3.90 12.41
N ASN A 310 -16.27 -3.96 11.12
CA ASN A 310 -15.41 -3.46 10.04
C ASN A 310 -16.10 -2.26 9.35
N PRO A 311 -16.18 -1.08 9.98
CA PRO A 311 -17.03 0.03 9.52
C PRO A 311 -16.43 0.87 8.39
N HIS A 312 -15.10 0.91 8.21
CA HIS A 312 -14.48 1.86 7.28
C HIS A 312 -14.27 1.28 5.88
N GLY A 313 -14.09 2.14 4.88
CA GLY A 313 -13.89 1.73 3.48
C GLY A 313 -12.49 1.17 3.17
N VAL A 314 -11.53 1.31 4.07
CA VAL A 314 -10.13 0.88 3.89
C VAL A 314 -9.76 -0.13 4.97
N ASN A 315 -9.21 -1.27 4.59
CA ASN A 315 -8.64 -2.26 5.52
C ASN A 315 -7.12 -2.22 5.42
N VAL A 316 -6.41 -2.28 6.56
CA VAL A 316 -4.96 -2.46 6.61
C VAL A 316 -4.66 -3.71 7.43
N PHE A 317 -4.14 -4.75 6.77
CA PHE A 317 -3.87 -6.05 7.38
C PHE A 317 -2.39 -6.17 7.78
N HIS A 318 -2.13 -6.23 9.07
CA HIS A 318 -0.80 -6.52 9.63
C HIS A 318 -0.60 -8.04 9.72
N LEU A 319 0.04 -8.59 8.69
CA LEU A 319 0.28 -10.03 8.52
C LEU A 319 1.48 -10.26 7.60
N ASP A 320 2.07 -11.46 7.65
CA ASP A 320 3.06 -11.89 6.66
C ASP A 320 2.39 -12.14 5.32
N ALA A 321 3.09 -11.91 4.20
CA ALA A 321 2.49 -12.00 2.87
C ALA A 321 1.69 -13.30 2.63
N PRO A 322 2.19 -14.50 2.98
CA PRO A 322 1.44 -15.76 2.82
C PRO A 322 0.12 -15.85 3.57
N ALA A 323 0.03 -15.22 4.74
CA ALA A 323 -1.19 -15.21 5.56
C ALA A 323 -2.34 -14.45 4.88
N SER A 324 -2.08 -13.71 3.80
CA SER A 324 -3.12 -13.02 3.03
C SER A 324 -4.13 -13.99 2.43
N ALA A 325 -3.72 -15.22 2.12
CA ALA A 325 -4.62 -16.26 1.58
C ALA A 325 -5.69 -16.73 2.59
N ASP A 326 -5.44 -16.56 3.89
CA ASP A 326 -6.31 -17.05 4.96
C ASP A 326 -7.34 -16.02 5.43
N ILE A 327 -7.28 -14.77 4.93
CA ILE A 327 -8.20 -13.69 5.33
C ILE A 327 -9.65 -14.10 5.10
N ASP A 328 -9.98 -14.53 3.88
CA ASP A 328 -11.38 -14.83 3.51
C ASP A 328 -11.91 -16.07 4.24
N THR A 329 -11.04 -17.03 4.55
CA THR A 329 -11.39 -18.25 5.28
C THR A 329 -11.81 -17.92 6.72
N HIS A 330 -11.10 -17.01 7.39
CA HIS A 330 -11.30 -16.72 8.82
C HIS A 330 -12.25 -15.53 9.07
N HIS A 331 -12.28 -14.55 8.17
CA HIS A 331 -13.15 -13.37 8.31
C HIS A 331 -14.41 -13.44 7.44
N GLY A 332 -14.47 -14.36 6.48
CA GLY A 332 -15.51 -14.42 5.44
C GLY A 332 -15.24 -13.44 4.29
N LYS A 333 -15.64 -13.83 3.07
CA LYS A 333 -15.42 -13.03 1.85
C LYS A 333 -15.97 -11.60 1.91
N ASN A 334 -17.05 -11.40 2.66
CA ASN A 334 -17.68 -10.08 2.82
C ASN A 334 -16.82 -9.09 3.61
N PHE A 335 -15.79 -9.57 4.34
CA PHE A 335 -14.91 -8.69 5.11
C PHE A 335 -14.05 -7.78 4.22
N ARG A 336 -13.62 -8.28 3.05
CA ARG A 336 -12.83 -7.51 2.06
C ARG A 336 -13.69 -6.88 0.96
N ALA A 337 -14.88 -7.41 0.72
CA ALA A 337 -15.75 -6.99 -0.38
C ALA A 337 -16.12 -5.50 -0.27
N GLY A 338 -16.06 -4.78 -1.39
CA GLY A 338 -16.43 -3.36 -1.45
C GLY A 338 -15.48 -2.39 -0.72
N LYS A 339 -14.30 -2.86 -0.29
CA LYS A 339 -13.31 -2.07 0.46
C LYS A 339 -11.95 -2.02 -0.24
N TYR A 340 -11.16 -1.02 0.10
CA TYR A 340 -9.76 -0.91 -0.32
C TYR A 340 -8.86 -1.66 0.66
N ASN A 341 -8.42 -2.87 0.30
CA ASN A 341 -7.59 -3.74 1.12
C ASN A 341 -6.09 -3.48 0.91
N ILE A 342 -5.38 -3.22 2.01
CA ILE A 342 -3.94 -2.94 2.05
C ILE A 342 -3.26 -4.00 2.90
N GLY A 343 -2.17 -4.60 2.41
CA GLY A 343 -1.32 -5.46 3.23
C GLY A 343 -0.18 -4.64 3.84
N TYR A 344 0.03 -4.75 5.14
CA TYR A 344 1.22 -4.21 5.79
C TYR A 344 2.25 -5.33 5.92
N TRP A 345 3.22 -5.35 4.99
CA TRP A 345 4.21 -6.43 4.89
C TRP A 345 5.60 -5.94 5.30
N ALA A 346 6.26 -6.73 6.14
CA ALA A 346 7.68 -6.58 6.46
C ALA A 346 8.48 -7.66 5.71
N TRP A 347 9.68 -7.31 5.28
CA TRP A 347 10.65 -8.22 4.69
C TRP A 347 12.07 -7.74 4.95
N GLU A 348 12.98 -8.64 5.29
CA GLU A 348 14.31 -8.24 5.77
C GLU A 348 15.40 -8.27 4.70
N LEU A 349 15.16 -8.88 3.53
CA LEU A 349 16.20 -9.06 2.50
C LEU A 349 15.97 -8.20 1.25
N PRO A 350 17.01 -7.92 0.45
CA PRO A 350 16.86 -7.13 -0.77
C PRO A 350 15.98 -7.78 -1.84
N GLU A 351 15.80 -9.11 -1.77
CA GLU A 351 15.01 -9.86 -2.73
C GLU A 351 13.76 -10.43 -2.08
N PHE A 352 12.58 -10.01 -2.54
CA PHE A 352 11.30 -10.57 -2.10
C PHE A 352 11.09 -11.99 -2.66
N PRO A 353 10.51 -12.96 -1.92
CA PRO A 353 10.40 -14.34 -2.40
C PRO A 353 9.43 -14.49 -3.59
N ASP A 354 9.85 -15.20 -4.64
CA ASP A 354 8.98 -15.49 -5.81
C ASP A 354 7.72 -16.27 -5.43
N ALA A 355 7.86 -17.19 -4.48
CA ALA A 355 6.76 -17.98 -3.95
C ALA A 355 5.65 -17.12 -3.31
N TRP A 356 5.93 -15.85 -2.98
CA TRP A 356 5.00 -14.96 -2.33
C TRP A 356 4.26 -14.00 -3.28
N ILE A 357 4.64 -13.97 -4.57
CA ILE A 357 3.97 -13.17 -5.60
C ILE A 357 2.45 -13.45 -5.68
N PRO A 358 1.95 -14.70 -5.61
CA PRO A 358 0.51 -14.95 -5.69
C PRO A 358 -0.32 -14.27 -4.61
N TYR A 359 0.28 -13.87 -3.47
CA TYR A 359 -0.46 -13.26 -2.37
C TYR A 359 -0.86 -11.80 -2.63
N PHE A 360 -0.33 -11.15 -3.67
CA PHE A 360 -0.80 -9.82 -4.10
C PHE A 360 -2.28 -9.84 -4.53
N ASP A 361 -2.80 -10.97 -5.02
CA ASP A 361 -4.18 -11.10 -5.52
C ASP A 361 -5.26 -10.82 -4.46
N PHE A 362 -4.90 -10.84 -3.17
CA PHE A 362 -5.80 -10.57 -2.05
C PHE A 362 -5.90 -9.07 -1.69
N LEU A 363 -5.09 -8.22 -2.31
CA LEU A 363 -4.87 -6.83 -1.89
C LEU A 363 -4.95 -5.85 -3.07
N HIS A 364 -4.99 -4.55 -2.77
CA HIS A 364 -4.92 -3.50 -3.78
C HIS A 364 -3.65 -2.65 -3.69
N GLU A 365 -2.98 -2.67 -2.54
CA GLU A 365 -1.76 -1.91 -2.24
C GLU A 365 -1.00 -2.55 -1.08
N ILE A 366 0.31 -2.36 -1.05
CA ILE A 366 1.18 -2.80 0.04
C ILE A 366 1.75 -1.57 0.77
N TRP A 367 1.65 -1.59 2.09
CA TRP A 367 2.38 -0.71 3.00
C TRP A 367 3.53 -1.51 3.63
N CYS A 368 4.65 -0.84 3.85
CA CYS A 368 5.85 -1.47 4.39
C CYS A 368 6.63 -0.51 5.30
N PRO A 369 7.44 -0.98 6.24
CA PRO A 369 7.98 -0.13 7.30
C PRO A 369 9.20 0.70 6.90
N SER A 370 9.83 0.44 5.76
CA SER A 370 11.07 1.10 5.33
C SER A 370 11.20 1.14 3.81
N ASP A 371 12.06 2.02 3.29
CA ASP A 371 12.33 2.10 1.86
C ASP A 371 13.12 0.88 1.34
N PHE A 372 13.89 0.24 2.21
CA PHE A 372 14.55 -1.04 1.98
C PHE A 372 13.52 -2.14 1.68
N VAL A 373 12.50 -2.29 2.54
CA VAL A 373 11.41 -3.25 2.33
C VAL A 373 10.62 -2.87 1.09
N ARG A 374 10.29 -1.57 0.91
CA ARG A 374 9.56 -1.07 -0.26
C ARG A 374 10.26 -1.49 -1.54
N SER A 375 11.57 -1.29 -1.62
CA SER A 375 12.36 -1.59 -2.83
C SER A 375 12.32 -3.09 -3.13
N ALA A 376 12.56 -3.94 -2.14
CA ALA A 376 12.53 -5.39 -2.32
C ALA A 376 11.16 -5.90 -2.82
N ILE A 377 10.06 -5.40 -2.26
CA ILE A 377 8.70 -5.80 -2.68
C ILE A 377 8.34 -5.18 -4.03
N ALA A 378 8.68 -3.91 -4.28
CA ALA A 378 8.33 -3.19 -5.50
C ALA A 378 8.94 -3.81 -6.75
N ASP A 379 10.12 -4.43 -6.66
CA ASP A 379 10.77 -5.11 -7.78
C ASP A 379 9.94 -6.28 -8.35
N LYS A 380 9.04 -6.86 -7.54
CA LYS A 380 8.19 -8.00 -7.93
C LYS A 380 6.69 -7.70 -7.86
N SER A 381 6.28 -6.52 -7.37
CA SER A 381 4.88 -6.19 -7.10
C SER A 381 4.13 -5.70 -8.33
N PRO A 382 2.95 -6.26 -8.65
CA PRO A 382 2.02 -5.68 -9.61
C PRO A 382 1.18 -4.53 -9.01
N LEU A 383 1.25 -4.34 -7.69
CA LEU A 383 0.50 -3.34 -6.91
C LEU A 383 1.39 -2.16 -6.50
N PRO A 384 0.82 -0.98 -6.18
CA PRO A 384 1.55 0.09 -5.51
C PRO A 384 2.14 -0.41 -4.18
N VAL A 385 3.40 -0.07 -3.93
CA VAL A 385 4.11 -0.35 -2.67
C VAL A 385 4.57 0.98 -2.07
N VAL A 386 4.16 1.27 -0.84
CA VAL A 386 4.38 2.57 -0.19
C VAL A 386 5.06 2.40 1.17
N THR A 387 6.05 3.24 1.45
CA THR A 387 6.75 3.28 2.74
C THR A 387 5.92 4.01 3.79
N MET A 388 5.49 3.25 4.79
CA MET A 388 4.67 3.64 5.92
C MET A 388 5.32 3.15 7.22
N PRO A 389 6.35 3.85 7.73
CA PRO A 389 7.12 3.40 8.89
C PRO A 389 6.28 3.22 10.16
N HIS A 390 6.79 2.45 11.12
CA HIS A 390 6.15 2.34 12.42
C HIS A 390 6.28 3.65 13.21
N ALA A 391 5.18 4.07 13.83
CA ALA A 391 5.20 5.17 14.77
C ALA A 391 5.81 4.72 16.11
N ILE A 392 6.88 5.40 16.50
CA ILE A 392 7.55 5.20 17.78
C ILE A 392 7.06 6.27 18.74
N SER A 393 6.09 5.87 19.55
CA SER A 393 5.52 6.71 20.60
C SER A 393 5.01 5.81 21.71
N PHE A 394 5.61 5.98 22.89
CA PHE A 394 5.19 5.34 24.13
C PHE A 394 5.59 6.23 25.30
N ARG A 395 4.90 6.03 26.43
CA ARG A 395 5.23 6.74 27.66
C ARG A 395 6.59 6.28 28.15
N ARG A 396 7.52 7.22 28.29
CA ARG A 396 8.83 6.95 28.89
C ARG A 396 8.66 6.62 30.38
N PRO A 397 9.46 5.70 30.94
CA PRO A 397 9.46 5.44 32.38
C PRO A 397 9.75 6.72 33.16
N VAL A 398 9.07 6.90 34.28
CA VAL A 398 9.25 8.07 35.17
C VAL A 398 10.25 7.76 36.29
N GLU A 399 10.49 6.47 36.55
CA GLU A 399 11.46 6.00 37.52
C GLU A 399 12.89 6.32 37.08
N SER A 400 13.77 6.57 38.05
CA SER A 400 15.19 6.73 37.79
C SER A 400 15.82 5.42 37.29
N THR A 401 16.94 5.51 36.57
CA THR A 401 17.69 4.32 36.13
C THR A 401 18.04 3.39 37.29
N SER A 402 18.38 3.93 38.48
CA SER A 402 18.68 3.11 39.66
C SER A 402 17.46 2.35 40.19
N GLN A 403 16.28 2.98 40.20
CA GLN A 403 15.02 2.34 40.58
C GLN A 403 14.64 1.23 39.60
N LEU A 404 14.78 1.49 38.29
CA LEU A 404 14.51 0.48 37.25
C LEU A 404 15.45 -0.71 37.37
N ARG A 405 16.75 -0.48 37.58
CA ARG A 405 17.73 -1.56 37.79
C ARG A 405 17.41 -2.39 39.02
N ALA A 406 17.07 -1.76 40.14
CA ALA A 406 16.68 -2.48 41.36
C ALA A 406 15.43 -3.34 41.14
N ARG A 407 14.41 -2.80 40.47
CA ARG A 407 13.16 -3.52 40.16
C ARG A 407 13.38 -4.73 39.24
N LEU A 408 14.30 -4.61 38.29
CA LEU A 408 14.62 -5.65 37.31
C LEU A 408 15.78 -6.55 37.74
N CYS A 409 16.27 -6.41 38.97
CA CYS A 409 17.42 -7.15 39.51
C CYS A 409 18.70 -7.03 38.63
N LEU A 410 18.93 -5.85 38.05
CA LEU A 410 20.09 -5.56 37.21
C LEU A 410 21.24 -4.96 38.04
N PRO A 411 22.51 -5.15 37.63
CA PRO A 411 23.66 -4.57 38.32
C PRO A 411 23.59 -3.04 38.41
N ALA A 412 23.73 -2.50 39.62
CA ALA A 412 23.56 -1.06 39.88
C ALA A 412 24.77 -0.22 39.44
N ASP A 413 25.98 -0.74 39.65
CA ASP A 413 27.27 -0.07 39.54
C ASP A 413 28.02 -0.35 38.22
N LYS A 414 27.38 -1.05 37.28
CA LYS A 414 27.98 -1.42 36.00
C LYS A 414 27.44 -0.62 34.82
N PHE A 415 28.25 -0.55 33.76
CA PHE A 415 27.78 -0.13 32.44
C PHE A 415 27.07 -1.32 31.75
N LEU A 416 25.79 -1.16 31.41
CA LEU A 416 24.95 -2.22 30.88
C LEU A 416 24.73 -2.07 29.37
N PHE A 417 25.26 -3.03 28.60
CA PHE A 417 24.89 -3.22 27.20
C PHE A 417 23.66 -4.13 27.13
N LEU A 418 22.63 -3.72 26.41
CA LEU A 418 21.41 -4.50 26.20
C LEU A 418 21.38 -5.08 24.79
N PHE A 419 21.06 -6.36 24.71
CA PHE A 419 20.61 -7.01 23.48
C PHE A 419 19.30 -7.73 23.76
N LEU A 420 18.28 -7.47 22.93
CA LEU A 420 17.00 -8.15 23.03
C LEU A 420 16.53 -8.64 21.68
N TYR A 421 15.95 -9.85 21.65
CA TYR A 421 15.44 -10.45 20.43
C TYR A 421 14.41 -11.56 20.73
N ASP A 422 13.70 -11.97 19.68
CA ASP A 422 12.71 -13.04 19.70
C ASP A 422 13.23 -14.24 18.88
N LEU A 423 13.18 -15.43 19.46
CA LEU A 423 13.57 -16.67 18.78
C LEU A 423 12.65 -17.03 17.60
N HIS A 424 11.38 -16.62 17.63
CA HIS A 424 10.48 -16.77 16.48
C HIS A 424 10.86 -15.87 15.29
N SER A 425 11.80 -14.93 15.47
CA SER A 425 12.30 -14.04 14.42
C SER A 425 13.59 -14.53 13.74
N TYR A 426 13.94 -15.81 13.90
CA TYR A 426 15.17 -16.49 13.43
C TYR A 426 16.43 -15.98 14.12
N SER A 427 16.97 -16.80 15.03
CA SER A 427 18.15 -16.49 15.84
C SER A 427 19.35 -16.06 14.99
N GLU A 428 19.59 -16.73 13.86
CA GLU A 428 20.70 -16.42 12.96
C GLU A 428 20.58 -15.04 12.33
N ARG A 429 19.37 -14.57 12.03
CA ARG A 429 19.19 -13.21 11.51
C ARG A 429 19.49 -12.16 12.59
N LYS A 430 19.05 -12.39 13.82
CA LYS A 430 19.27 -11.49 14.97
C LYS A 430 20.71 -11.54 15.50
N ASN A 431 21.41 -12.65 15.23
CA ASN A 431 22.85 -12.84 15.39
C ASN A 431 23.38 -12.58 16.83
N PRO A 432 22.86 -13.28 17.86
CA PRO A 432 23.39 -13.21 19.23
C PRO A 432 24.89 -13.48 19.29
N ARG A 433 25.39 -14.35 18.40
CA ARG A 433 26.82 -14.73 18.32
C ARG A 433 27.73 -13.53 18.08
N ALA A 434 27.34 -12.61 17.19
CA ALA A 434 28.14 -11.42 16.92
C ALA A 434 28.18 -10.49 18.14
N VAL A 435 27.05 -10.30 18.82
CA VAL A 435 26.98 -9.47 20.05
C VAL A 435 27.91 -10.02 21.12
N LEU A 436 27.86 -11.33 21.37
CA LEU A 436 28.72 -12.00 22.33
C LEU A 436 30.20 -11.93 21.95
N ALA A 437 30.53 -12.08 20.66
CA ALA A 437 31.89 -11.97 20.18
C ALA A 437 32.44 -10.54 20.32
N ALA A 438 31.65 -9.53 20.00
CA ALA A 438 32.02 -8.12 20.15
C ALA A 438 32.22 -7.76 21.63
N PHE A 439 31.33 -8.22 22.51
CA PHE A 439 31.47 -7.98 23.94
C PHE A 439 32.73 -8.67 24.51
N ARG A 440 33.05 -9.91 24.10
CA ARG A 440 34.33 -10.56 24.44
C ARG A 440 35.53 -9.75 23.95
N ALA A 441 35.54 -9.40 22.67
CA ALA A 441 36.63 -8.64 22.05
C ALA A 441 36.79 -7.23 22.63
N SER A 442 35.76 -6.69 23.29
CA SER A 442 35.82 -5.40 23.98
C SER A 442 36.74 -5.44 25.21
N GLY A 443 36.83 -6.60 25.89
CA GLY A 443 37.54 -6.77 27.16
C GLY A 443 36.84 -6.13 28.37
N LEU A 444 35.61 -5.62 28.20
CA LEU A 444 34.93 -4.79 29.21
C LEU A 444 34.29 -5.59 30.37
N ALA A 445 34.12 -6.91 30.22
CA ALA A 445 33.58 -7.76 31.28
C ALA A 445 34.41 -7.67 32.59
N ALA A 446 35.74 -7.52 32.45
CA ALA A 446 36.66 -7.33 33.58
C ALA A 446 36.82 -5.86 34.02
N GLN A 447 36.18 -4.91 33.32
CA GLN A 447 36.36 -3.47 33.52
C GLN A 447 35.09 -2.77 34.02
N GLY A 448 34.14 -3.53 34.57
CA GLY A 448 32.90 -2.97 35.14
C GLY A 448 31.73 -2.86 34.16
N ALA A 449 31.78 -3.51 33.00
CA ALA A 449 30.61 -3.65 32.13
C ALA A 449 29.93 -5.01 32.26
N SER A 450 28.64 -5.05 31.92
CA SER A 450 27.84 -6.28 31.86
C SER A 450 26.99 -6.29 30.58
N LEU A 451 26.78 -7.49 30.04
CA LEU A 451 25.85 -7.72 28.94
C LEU A 451 24.52 -8.22 29.51
N VAL A 452 23.42 -7.56 29.17
CA VAL A 452 22.06 -7.98 29.50
C VAL A 452 21.42 -8.49 28.23
N ILE A 453 20.95 -9.75 28.25
CA ILE A 453 20.33 -10.40 27.11
C ILE A 453 18.90 -10.75 27.47
N LYS A 454 17.94 -10.14 26.77
CA LYS A 454 16.52 -10.51 26.88
C LYS A 454 16.12 -11.35 25.69
N VAL A 455 15.57 -12.53 25.96
CA VAL A 455 15.09 -13.45 24.90
C VAL A 455 13.61 -13.72 25.07
N HIS A 456 12.85 -13.62 23.98
CA HIS A 456 11.45 -14.05 23.92
C HIS A 456 11.30 -15.30 23.04
N GLY A 457 10.15 -15.97 23.14
CA GLY A 457 9.82 -17.11 22.26
C GLY A 457 10.59 -18.40 22.58
N THR A 458 10.92 -18.65 23.84
CA THR A 458 11.73 -19.82 24.24
C THR A 458 11.02 -21.16 24.03
N ALA A 459 9.68 -21.19 24.18
CA ALA A 459 8.89 -22.39 23.95
C ALA A 459 8.93 -22.82 22.47
N GLY A 460 9.35 -24.05 22.21
CA GLY A 460 9.55 -24.58 20.86
C GLY A 460 10.86 -24.18 20.20
N ASN A 461 11.75 -23.46 20.92
CA ASN A 461 13.09 -23.06 20.47
C ASN A 461 14.16 -23.43 21.51
N GLU A 462 14.00 -24.58 22.18
CA GLU A 462 14.85 -25.00 23.30
C GLU A 462 16.32 -25.19 22.90
N ALA A 463 16.57 -25.65 21.67
CA ALA A 463 17.92 -25.84 21.14
C ALA A 463 18.68 -24.51 20.99
N ASP A 464 18.02 -23.46 20.47
CA ASP A 464 18.62 -22.14 20.34
C ASP A 464 18.87 -21.48 21.71
N LEU A 465 17.93 -21.67 22.65
CA LEU A 465 18.11 -21.20 24.02
C LEU A 465 19.31 -21.90 24.69
N LEU A 466 19.44 -23.21 24.55
CA LEU A 466 20.56 -23.97 25.10
C LEU A 466 21.90 -23.54 24.48
N ALA A 467 21.92 -23.30 23.17
CA ALA A 467 23.10 -22.78 22.48
C ALA A 467 23.50 -21.40 23.01
N LEU A 468 22.52 -20.51 23.26
CA LEU A 468 22.78 -19.21 23.87
C LEU A 468 23.29 -19.34 25.30
N GLN A 469 22.66 -20.17 26.14
CA GLN A 469 23.09 -20.42 27.52
C GLN A 469 24.53 -20.94 27.58
N SER A 470 24.87 -21.88 26.70
CA SER A 470 26.22 -22.41 26.57
C SER A 470 27.21 -21.32 26.13
N ALA A 471 26.80 -20.46 25.21
CA ALA A 471 27.62 -19.36 24.69
C ALA A 471 27.78 -18.18 25.66
N VAL A 472 27.08 -18.14 26.81
CA VAL A 472 27.29 -17.12 27.86
C VAL A 472 27.95 -17.68 29.11
N ALA A 473 28.14 -19.00 29.20
CA ALA A 473 28.64 -19.67 30.41
C ALA A 473 30.05 -19.20 30.83
N ASP A 474 30.89 -18.82 29.87
CA ASP A 474 32.25 -18.30 30.07
C ASP A 474 32.32 -16.77 30.21
N LEU A 475 31.17 -16.08 30.21
CA LEU A 475 31.06 -14.63 30.28
C LEU A 475 30.47 -14.17 31.63
N PRO A 476 31.28 -14.13 32.70
CA PRO A 476 30.81 -13.80 34.05
C PRO A 476 30.19 -12.40 34.09
N GLY A 477 29.05 -12.28 34.77
CA GLY A 477 28.31 -11.02 34.89
C GLY A 477 27.33 -10.73 33.74
N THR A 478 27.16 -11.64 32.79
CA THR A 478 26.06 -11.59 31.81
C THR A 478 24.73 -11.89 32.50
N VAL A 479 23.70 -11.07 32.25
CA VAL A 479 22.34 -11.28 32.78
C VAL A 479 21.46 -11.81 31.65
N LEU A 480 21.05 -13.07 31.73
CA LEU A 480 20.15 -13.68 30.75
C LEU A 480 18.71 -13.69 31.30
N LEU A 481 17.82 -12.97 30.62
CA LEU A 481 16.42 -12.80 31.00
C LEU A 481 15.49 -13.56 30.02
N THR A 482 14.99 -14.72 30.44
CA THR A 482 14.11 -15.59 29.63
C THR A 482 12.63 -15.44 29.94
N ASP A 483 12.29 -14.81 31.07
CA ASP A 483 10.90 -14.67 31.50
C ASP A 483 10.08 -13.79 30.54
N SER A 484 8.77 -14.01 30.49
CA SER A 484 7.87 -13.18 29.69
C SER A 484 7.75 -11.80 30.33
N PHE A 485 8.10 -10.75 29.59
CA PHE A 485 8.01 -9.36 30.05
C PHE A 485 6.78 -8.71 29.45
N SER A 486 6.11 -7.86 30.24
CA SER A 486 5.10 -6.96 29.70
C SER A 486 5.75 -5.92 28.79
N ARG A 487 4.97 -5.23 27.96
CA ARG A 487 5.49 -4.13 27.14
C ARG A 487 6.13 -3.04 27.99
N ALA A 488 5.52 -2.71 29.13
CA ALA A 488 6.07 -1.75 30.08
C ALA A 488 7.41 -2.21 30.69
N ASP A 489 7.57 -3.51 30.94
CA ASP A 489 8.83 -4.06 31.45
C ASP A 489 9.94 -4.10 30.40
N ILE A 490 9.60 -4.31 29.12
CA ILE A 490 10.57 -4.17 28.02
C ILE A 490 11.05 -2.72 27.94
N THR A 491 10.13 -1.75 27.91
CA THR A 491 10.50 -0.33 27.89
C THR A 491 11.32 0.08 29.12
N ALA A 492 10.99 -0.47 30.29
CA ALA A 492 11.77 -0.28 31.51
C ALA A 492 13.17 -0.87 31.41
N LEU A 493 13.32 -2.07 30.84
CA LEU A 493 14.61 -2.71 30.63
C LEU A 493 15.50 -1.90 29.68
N GLU A 494 14.93 -1.43 28.56
CA GLU A 494 15.62 -0.54 27.62
C GLU A 494 16.07 0.75 28.31
N ALA A 495 15.21 1.35 29.14
CA ALA A 495 15.53 2.55 29.90
C ALA A 495 16.55 2.33 31.03
N ALA A 496 16.61 1.12 31.61
CA ALA A 496 17.54 0.76 32.68
C ALA A 496 18.98 0.53 32.20
N CYS A 497 19.14 0.16 30.93
CA CYS A 497 20.44 -0.09 30.32
C CYS A 497 21.10 1.18 29.77
N ASP A 498 22.42 1.15 29.60
CA ASP A 498 23.22 2.30 29.16
C ASP A 498 23.31 2.40 27.62
N CYS A 499 23.39 1.25 26.94
CA CYS A 499 23.55 1.17 25.48
C CYS A 499 22.77 -0.01 24.92
N PHE A 500 22.15 0.17 23.75
CA PHE A 500 21.54 -0.94 23.02
C PHE A 500 22.48 -1.45 21.92
N VAL A 501 22.49 -2.76 21.68
CA VAL A 501 23.36 -3.42 20.70
C VAL A 501 22.52 -4.34 19.81
N SER A 502 22.59 -4.14 18.49
CA SER A 502 21.92 -4.96 17.48
C SER A 502 22.85 -5.27 16.30
N LEU A 503 23.64 -6.34 16.42
CA LEU A 503 24.53 -6.81 15.35
C LEU A 503 23.82 -7.78 14.40
N HIS A 504 22.60 -7.40 14.00
CA HIS A 504 21.74 -8.19 13.13
C HIS A 504 22.36 -8.37 11.74
N ARG A 505 21.93 -9.43 11.05
CA ARG A 505 22.24 -9.65 9.64
C ARG A 505 21.30 -8.92 8.70
N ALA A 506 20.05 -8.70 9.13
CA ALA A 506 19.02 -8.01 8.36
C ALA A 506 17.85 -7.57 9.26
N GLU A 507 17.27 -6.40 9.01
CA GLU A 507 16.02 -5.91 9.63
C GLU A 507 15.12 -5.21 8.61
N GLY A 508 13.80 -5.43 8.73
CA GLY A 508 12.80 -4.72 7.92
C GLY A 508 12.47 -3.33 8.48
N PHE A 509 12.72 -3.10 9.78
CA PHE A 509 12.60 -1.79 10.41
C PHE A 509 13.57 -1.62 11.57
N GLY A 510 13.61 -2.61 12.48
CA GLY A 510 14.40 -2.55 13.72
C GLY A 510 13.67 -1.85 14.86
N LEU A 511 12.50 -2.34 15.28
CA LEU A 511 11.70 -1.73 16.37
C LEU A 511 12.53 -1.44 17.63
N ALA A 512 13.27 -2.41 18.16
CA ALA A 512 14.10 -2.23 19.35
C ALA A 512 15.21 -1.17 19.17
N VAL A 513 15.76 -1.03 17.95
CA VAL A 513 16.74 0.03 17.62
C VAL A 513 16.05 1.38 17.75
N ALA A 514 14.90 1.56 17.10
CA ALA A 514 14.17 2.82 17.12
C ALA A 514 13.61 3.17 18.52
N GLU A 515 13.17 2.17 19.29
CA GLU A 515 12.66 2.34 20.66
C GLU A 515 13.77 2.79 21.63
N CYS A 516 14.95 2.17 21.56
CA CYS A 516 16.12 2.59 22.35
C CYS A 516 16.61 4.00 21.94
N MET A 517 16.61 4.31 20.64
CA MET A 517 16.90 5.66 20.15
C MET A 517 15.88 6.67 20.70
N TYR A 518 14.58 6.34 20.74
CA TYR A 518 13.54 7.20 21.31
C TYR A 518 13.69 7.42 22.83
N LEU A 519 14.21 6.44 23.56
CA LEU A 519 14.60 6.59 24.97
C LEU A 519 15.87 7.44 25.14
N GLY A 520 16.54 7.80 24.04
CA GLY A 520 17.80 8.52 23.99
C GLY A 520 18.96 7.68 24.53
N LYS A 521 18.97 6.39 24.22
CA LYS A 521 20.11 5.51 24.44
C LYS A 521 21.03 5.56 23.23
N PRO A 522 22.36 5.59 23.40
CA PRO A 522 23.26 5.27 22.30
C PRO A 522 22.96 3.85 21.80
N VAL A 523 22.99 3.67 20.48
CA VAL A 523 22.70 2.40 19.83
C VAL A 523 23.85 2.01 18.91
N ILE A 524 24.38 0.81 19.14
CA ILE A 524 25.33 0.13 18.25
C ILE A 524 24.52 -0.82 17.37
N ALA A 525 24.52 -0.60 16.05
CA ALA A 525 23.77 -1.46 15.14
C ALA A 525 24.52 -1.69 13.83
N THR A 526 24.29 -2.85 13.20
CA THR A 526 24.80 -3.13 11.84
C THR A 526 24.37 -2.02 10.88
N ASP A 527 25.32 -1.48 10.12
CA ASP A 527 25.11 -0.42 9.13
C ASP A 527 24.60 -1.00 7.81
N TRP A 528 23.45 -1.67 7.87
CA TRP A 528 22.81 -2.27 6.71
C TRP A 528 21.31 -2.46 6.91
N SER A 529 20.56 -2.68 5.82
CA SER A 529 19.10 -2.83 5.79
C SER A 529 18.36 -1.63 6.39
N ALA A 530 17.12 -1.82 6.87
CA ALA A 530 16.23 -0.71 7.22
C ALA A 530 16.75 0.19 8.35
N THR A 531 17.58 -0.31 9.26
CA THR A 531 18.11 0.50 10.37
C THR A 531 19.07 1.58 9.90
N ALA A 532 19.77 1.36 8.78
CA ALA A 532 20.68 2.35 8.18
C ALA A 532 19.94 3.58 7.61
N GLU A 533 18.61 3.51 7.43
CA GLU A 533 17.81 4.65 6.96
C GLU A 533 17.71 5.78 8.01
N TYR A 534 17.93 5.47 9.30
CA TYR A 534 17.74 6.43 10.38
C TYR A 534 18.83 6.42 11.46
N LEU A 535 19.70 5.40 11.52
CA LEU A 535 20.87 5.37 12.40
C LEU A 535 22.15 5.59 11.59
N ASN A 536 22.98 6.55 12.00
CA ASN A 536 24.26 6.90 11.38
C ASN A 536 25.23 7.49 12.42
N GLU A 537 26.44 7.86 12.00
CA GLU A 537 27.50 8.34 12.92
C GLU A 537 27.16 9.64 13.68
N SER A 538 26.21 10.44 13.19
CA SER A 538 25.79 11.67 13.87
C SER A 538 24.84 11.43 15.05
N ASN A 539 24.13 10.28 15.05
CA ASN A 539 23.07 9.98 16.01
C ASN A 539 23.15 8.56 16.60
N GLY A 540 24.21 7.82 16.35
CA GLY A 540 24.39 6.45 16.81
C GLY A 540 25.78 5.90 16.50
N CYS A 541 25.90 4.57 16.51
CA CYS A 541 27.14 3.84 16.31
C CYS A 541 26.95 2.78 15.20
N PRO A 542 26.96 3.19 13.91
CA PRO A 542 26.83 2.26 12.80
C PRO A 542 28.06 1.34 12.70
N VAL A 543 27.82 0.03 12.64
CA VAL A 543 28.84 -1.00 12.53
C VAL A 543 28.96 -1.45 11.09
N ARG A 544 30.11 -1.17 10.48
CA ARG A 544 30.51 -1.71 9.17
C ARG A 544 30.19 -3.20 9.05
N ALA A 545 29.76 -3.63 7.86
CA ALA A 545 29.47 -5.02 7.58
C ALA A 545 29.92 -5.40 6.17
N GLN A 546 30.21 -6.69 5.97
CA GLN A 546 30.39 -7.26 4.64
C GLN A 546 29.11 -7.94 4.19
N LEU A 547 28.73 -7.77 2.93
CA LEU A 547 27.60 -8.51 2.39
C LEU A 547 28.02 -9.92 2.01
N VAL A 548 27.30 -10.91 2.53
CA VAL A 548 27.54 -12.32 2.34
C VAL A 548 26.35 -12.99 1.69
N THR A 549 26.62 -13.94 0.81
CA THR A 549 25.60 -14.76 0.17
C THR A 549 25.31 -15.98 1.05
N LEU A 550 24.02 -16.26 1.26
CA LEU A 550 23.56 -17.44 1.98
C LEU A 550 23.96 -18.72 1.24
N ASP A 551 24.61 -19.63 1.94
CA ASP A 551 25.04 -20.93 1.43
C ASP A 551 23.96 -22.02 1.55
N ARG A 552 22.96 -21.78 2.41
CA ARG A 552 21.81 -22.65 2.69
C ARG A 552 20.58 -21.84 3.07
N ASN A 553 19.45 -22.53 3.18
CA ASN A 553 18.21 -21.91 3.64
C ASN A 553 18.24 -21.71 5.17
N HIS A 554 17.69 -20.59 5.64
CA HIS A 554 17.45 -20.27 7.04
C HIS A 554 15.99 -19.83 7.19
N GLY A 555 15.10 -20.76 7.53
CA GLY A 555 13.67 -20.48 7.56
C GLY A 555 13.17 -19.97 6.19
N PRO A 556 12.58 -18.77 6.10
CA PRO A 556 12.09 -18.18 4.86
C PRO A 556 13.21 -17.60 3.98
N TYR A 557 14.43 -17.50 4.51
CA TYR A 557 15.58 -16.95 3.80
C TYR A 557 16.24 -18.04 2.98
N SER A 558 16.22 -17.90 1.66
CA SER A 558 16.71 -18.92 0.73
C SER A 558 18.21 -18.80 0.46
N LYS A 559 18.85 -19.94 0.20
CA LYS A 559 20.20 -19.99 -0.36
C LYS A 559 20.32 -19.04 -1.56
N GLY A 560 21.43 -18.32 -1.63
CA GLY A 560 21.69 -17.33 -2.69
C GLY A 560 21.26 -15.91 -2.34
N GLN A 561 20.43 -15.71 -1.30
CA GLN A 561 20.08 -14.37 -0.85
C GLN A 561 21.19 -13.71 -0.03
N THR A 562 21.05 -12.43 0.27
CA THR A 562 22.12 -11.60 0.86
C THR A 562 21.85 -11.28 2.33
N TRP A 563 22.87 -11.42 3.17
CA TRP A 563 22.92 -10.95 4.55
C TRP A 563 24.10 -10.00 4.76
N ALA A 564 24.03 -9.15 5.78
CA ALA A 564 25.18 -8.46 6.31
C ALA A 564 25.88 -9.33 7.38
N ASP A 565 27.21 -9.39 7.33
CA ASP A 565 28.05 -9.94 8.39
C ASP A 565 28.80 -8.78 9.08
N PRO A 566 28.41 -8.40 10.31
CA PRO A 566 28.93 -7.21 10.98
C PRO A 566 30.38 -7.38 11.44
N ASP A 567 31.16 -6.30 11.34
CA ASP A 567 32.54 -6.21 11.83
C ASP A 567 32.58 -6.22 13.37
N ILE A 568 32.95 -7.38 13.92
CA ILE A 568 33.04 -7.63 15.37
C ILE A 568 34.05 -6.71 16.05
N ALA A 569 35.20 -6.43 15.42
CA ALA A 569 36.23 -5.59 16.01
C ALA A 569 35.74 -4.14 16.10
N HIS A 570 35.07 -3.66 15.06
CA HIS A 570 34.47 -2.32 15.06
C HIS A 570 33.34 -2.16 16.08
N ALA A 571 32.49 -3.17 16.24
CA ALA A 571 31.48 -3.17 17.29
C ALA A 571 32.13 -3.11 18.69
N ALA A 572 33.20 -3.86 18.91
CA ALA A 572 33.96 -3.83 20.16
C ALA A 572 34.62 -2.46 20.42
N ASP A 573 35.11 -1.78 19.37
CA ASP A 573 35.61 -0.40 19.46
C ASP A 573 34.53 0.57 19.92
N TRP A 574 33.32 0.46 19.36
CA TRP A 574 32.18 1.28 19.81
C TRP A 574 31.83 1.01 21.28
N MET A 575 31.80 -0.25 21.70
CA MET A 575 31.57 -0.61 23.10
C MET A 575 32.60 0.04 24.02
N ARG A 576 33.90 -0.02 23.68
CA ARG A 576 34.98 0.61 24.46
C ARG A 576 34.81 2.13 24.55
N ARG A 577 34.50 2.78 23.43
CA ARG A 577 34.33 4.25 23.36
C ARG A 577 33.16 4.72 24.22
N LEU A 578 32.00 4.06 24.13
CA LEU A 578 30.82 4.41 24.93
C LEU A 578 31.04 4.13 26.42
N HIS A 579 31.72 3.05 26.76
CA HIS A 579 32.07 2.74 28.16
C HIS A 579 32.97 3.82 28.77
N ALA A 580 33.95 4.31 28.01
CA ALA A 580 34.92 5.30 28.48
C ALA A 580 34.41 6.75 28.48
N ASP A 581 33.42 7.08 27.63
CA ASP A 581 32.95 8.45 27.42
C ASP A 581 31.42 8.59 27.61
N ARG A 582 31.04 9.09 28.79
CA ARG A 582 29.64 9.39 29.11
C ARG A 582 29.08 10.58 28.34
N ALA A 583 29.90 11.59 28.03
CA ALA A 583 29.46 12.74 27.25
C ALA A 583 29.14 12.33 25.81
N LEU A 584 29.89 11.38 25.24
CA LEU A 584 29.57 10.76 23.95
C LEU A 584 28.22 10.04 24.00
N CYS A 585 27.96 9.25 25.06
CA CYS A 585 26.68 8.56 25.23
C CYS A 585 25.50 9.55 25.24
N GLU A 586 25.60 10.63 26.02
CA GLU A 586 24.56 11.66 26.12
C GLU A 586 24.35 12.39 24.80
N ARG A 587 25.42 12.76 24.10
CA ARG A 587 25.36 13.43 22.80
C ARG A 587 24.67 12.57 21.74
N LEU A 588 25.10 11.31 21.59
CA LEU A 588 24.52 10.39 20.62
C LEU A 588 23.07 10.04 20.99
N GLY A 589 22.79 9.77 22.27
CA GLY A 589 21.43 9.49 22.74
C GLY A 589 20.47 10.66 22.52
N THR A 590 20.91 11.90 22.75
CA THR A 590 20.11 13.09 22.48
C THR A 590 19.80 13.26 20.98
N ALA A 591 20.80 13.08 20.12
CA ALA A 591 20.63 13.13 18.67
C ALA A 591 19.75 11.99 18.13
N ALA A 592 19.90 10.78 18.69
CA ALA A 592 19.06 9.63 18.38
C ALA A 592 17.58 9.92 18.67
N ARG A 593 17.30 10.45 19.87
CA ARG A 593 15.94 10.81 20.29
C ARG A 593 15.32 11.85 19.37
N ALA A 594 16.05 12.92 19.08
CA ALA A 594 15.59 13.98 18.19
C ALA A 594 15.22 13.42 16.81
N THR A 595 16.04 12.50 16.27
CA THR A 595 15.76 11.84 14.99
C THR A 595 14.42 11.09 15.01
N ILE A 596 14.16 10.32 16.08
CA ILE A 596 12.94 9.51 16.18
C ILE A 596 11.70 10.39 16.42
N GLU A 597 11.79 11.39 17.29
CA GLU A 597 10.69 12.33 17.56
C GLU A 597 10.32 13.15 16.31
N GLU A 598 11.29 13.56 15.50
CA GLU A 598 11.04 14.31 14.27
C GLU A 598 10.44 13.43 13.16
N LYS A 599 11.01 12.25 12.91
CA LYS A 599 10.70 11.47 11.70
C LYS A 599 9.67 10.36 11.90
N PHE A 600 9.58 9.82 13.11
CA PHE A 600 8.81 8.61 13.42
C PHE A 600 7.83 8.80 14.59
N SER A 601 7.52 10.04 14.98
CA SER A 601 6.44 10.33 15.92
C SER A 601 5.07 9.88 15.39
N ALA A 602 4.13 9.68 16.30
CA ALA A 602 2.76 9.29 15.95
C ALA A 602 2.10 10.32 15.03
N GLU A 603 2.36 11.61 15.24
CA GLU A 603 1.88 12.71 14.43
C GLU A 603 2.49 12.69 13.02
N ALA A 604 3.81 12.52 12.91
CA ALA A 604 4.50 12.48 11.62
C ALA A 604 4.03 11.31 10.76
N ILE A 605 3.91 10.12 11.35
CA ILE A 605 3.45 8.91 10.66
C ILE A 605 1.94 8.98 10.37
N GLY A 606 1.13 9.43 11.32
CA GLY A 606 -0.31 9.61 11.14
C GLY A 606 -0.65 10.60 10.02
N ALA A 607 0.13 11.68 9.87
CA ALA A 607 0.02 12.60 8.74
C ALA A 607 0.30 11.93 7.38
N ARG A 608 1.22 10.94 7.33
CA ARG A 608 1.43 10.11 6.12
C ARG A 608 0.20 9.26 5.81
N TYR A 609 -0.40 8.61 6.82
CA TYR A 609 -1.63 7.83 6.63
C TYR A 609 -2.76 8.71 6.11
N ARG A 610 -2.97 9.88 6.72
CA ARG A 610 -3.98 10.85 6.28
C ARG A 610 -3.81 11.22 4.81
N ARG A 611 -2.61 11.64 4.41
CA ARG A 611 -2.33 11.99 3.00
C ARG A 611 -2.60 10.83 2.05
N ARG A 612 -2.26 9.60 2.45
CA ARG A 612 -2.52 8.43 1.61
C ARG A 612 -4.00 8.08 1.53
N LEU A 613 -4.73 8.18 2.64
CA LEU A 613 -6.19 7.99 2.65
C LEU A 613 -6.92 9.06 1.83
N GLU A 614 -6.46 10.32 1.86
CA GLU A 614 -6.96 11.38 0.98
C GLU A 614 -6.73 11.04 -0.49
N ALA A 615 -5.55 10.50 -0.83
CA ALA A 615 -5.24 10.06 -2.19
C ALA A 615 -6.08 8.86 -2.63
N ILE A 616 -6.23 7.84 -1.78
CA ILE A 616 -7.08 6.66 -2.05
C ILE A 616 -8.54 7.09 -2.18
N ALA A 617 -9.01 7.97 -1.30
CA ALA A 617 -10.35 8.53 -1.39
C ALA A 617 -10.51 9.25 -2.73
N SER A 618 -9.48 9.91 -3.26
CA SER A 618 -9.54 10.65 -4.53
C SER A 618 -9.57 9.78 -5.79
N TRP A 619 -9.43 8.45 -5.68
CA TRP A 619 -9.42 7.51 -6.81
C TRP A 619 -10.81 7.05 -7.23
#